data_AF-A0A9D2TXR7-F1
#
_entry.id   AF-A0A9D2TXR7-F1
#
_cell.length_a   1.000
_cell.length_b   1.000
_cell.length_c   1.000
_cell.angle_alpha   90.00
_cell.angle_beta   90.00
_cell.angle_gamma   90.00
#
_symmetry.space_group_name_H-M   'P 1'
#
loop_
_entity.id
_entity.type
_entity.pdbx_description
1 polymer ?
#
loop_
_entity_poly.entity_id
_entity_poly.type
_entity_poly.pdbx_seq_one_letter_code
_entity_poly.pdbx_strand_id
1 'polypeptide(L)' 'MKENKYDDPVFFQKYSEMNRSKYGLWGAGEWQEFQKMMPDFTDKEVLDLGCGYGWHCAYGVQKG' A
#
# COMPACT_ATOMS: atom_id res chain seq x y z
N MET A 1 23.23 4.98 13.45
CA MET A 1 21.83 5.23 13.08
C MET A 1 20.94 4.62 14.15
N LYS A 2 19.81 5.25 14.48
CA LYS A 2 18.83 4.66 15.37
C LYS A 2 18.19 3.46 14.64
N GLU A 3 18.12 2.32 15.31
CA GLU A 3 17.51 1.10 14.77
C GLU A 3 16.05 1.34 14.40
N ASN A 4 15.65 0.88 13.22
CA ASN A 4 14.28 1.05 12.74
C ASN A 4 13.38 0.05 13.46
N LYS A 5 12.28 0.52 14.04
CA LYS A 5 11.32 -0.35 14.74
C LYS A 5 10.69 -1.40 13.81
N TYR A 6 10.69 -1.16 12.51
CA TYR A 6 10.23 -2.13 11.51
C TYR A 6 11.20 -3.30 11.29
N ASP A 7 12.44 -3.21 11.76
CA ASP A 7 13.41 -4.31 11.72
C ASP A 7 13.19 -5.33 12.86
N ASP A 8 12.43 -4.95 13.89
CA ASP A 8 11.99 -5.86 14.95
C ASP A 8 10.93 -6.83 14.37
N PRO A 9 11.19 -8.15 14.38
CA PRO A 9 10.32 -9.13 13.73
C PRO A 9 8.95 -9.25 14.42
N VAL A 10 8.88 -9.06 15.73
CA VAL A 10 7.61 -9.15 16.49
C VAL A 10 6.74 -7.94 16.20
N PHE A 11 7.34 -6.75 16.15
CA PHE A 11 6.64 -5.55 15.74
C PHE A 11 6.18 -5.64 14.29
N PHE A 12 7.07 -6.03 13.38
CA PHE A 12 6.75 -6.15 11.96
C PHE A 12 5.63 -7.16 11.73
N GLN A 13 5.64 -8.32 12.40
CA GLN A 13 4.56 -9.30 12.29
C GLN A 13 3.20 -8.69 12.65
N LYS A 14 3.09 -7.99 13.79
CA LYS A 14 1.83 -7.33 14.20
C LYS A 14 1.43 -6.20 13.26
N TYR A 15 2.40 -5.44 12.77
CA TYR A 15 2.18 -4.36 11.81
C TYR A 15 1.67 -4.90 10.46
N SER A 16 2.24 -6.04 10.01
CA SER A 16 1.86 -6.74 8.78
C SER A 16 0.43 -7.28 8.82
N GLU A 17 -0.19 -7.30 10.01
CA GLU A 17 -1.54 -7.75 10.26
C GLU A 17 -2.59 -6.62 10.34
N MET A 18 -2.21 -5.37 10.12
CA MET A 18 -3.17 -4.26 10.06
C MET A 18 -4.23 -4.47 8.99
N ASN A 19 -5.41 -3.85 9.15
CA ASN A 19 -6.54 -4.01 8.23
C ASN A 19 -6.17 -3.73 6.76
N ARG A 20 -5.39 -2.67 6.48
CA ARG A 20 -4.90 -2.39 5.11
C ARG A 20 -4.05 -3.51 4.51
N SER A 21 -3.35 -4.27 5.37
CA SER A 21 -2.50 -5.36 4.96
C SER A 21 -3.34 -6.61 4.69
N LYS A 22 -4.31 -6.90 5.58
CA LYS A 22 -5.20 -8.08 5.48
C LYS A 22 -6.28 -7.95 4.40
N TYR A 23 -6.86 -6.77 4.24
CA TYR A 23 -8.05 -6.53 3.42
C TYR A 23 -7.76 -5.63 2.20
N GLY A 24 -6.49 -5.35 1.93
CA GLY A 24 -6.06 -4.51 0.83
C GLY A 24 -6.54 -3.07 0.94
N LEU A 25 -6.75 -2.44 -0.22
CA LEU A 25 -7.16 -1.03 -0.31
C LEU A 25 -8.48 -0.75 0.43
N TRP A 26 -9.43 -1.70 0.42
CA TRP A 26 -10.67 -1.58 1.20
C TRP A 26 -10.45 -1.56 2.72
N GLY A 27 -9.34 -2.11 3.19
CA GLY A 27 -8.93 -2.05 4.60
C GLY A 27 -8.19 -0.77 4.98
N ALA A 28 -7.86 0.09 4.02
CA ALA A 28 -7.29 1.42 4.26
C ALA A 28 -8.41 2.45 4.40
N GLY A 29 -8.48 3.13 5.54
CA GLY A 29 -9.60 4.02 5.87
C GLY A 29 -9.71 5.21 4.91
N GLU A 30 -8.58 5.70 4.42
CA GLU A 30 -8.48 6.80 3.47
C GLU A 30 -8.81 6.43 2.02
N TRP A 31 -8.88 5.13 1.70
CA TRP A 31 -8.90 4.66 0.31
C TRP A 31 -10.07 5.22 -0.50
N GLN A 32 -11.27 5.26 0.07
CA GLN A 32 -12.45 5.73 -0.64
C GLN A 32 -12.32 7.17 -1.13
N GLU A 33 -11.68 8.05 -0.35
CA GLU A 33 -11.45 9.44 -0.76
C GLU A 33 -10.20 9.55 -1.64
N PHE A 34 -9.13 8.83 -1.30
CA PHE A 34 -7.88 8.86 -2.05
C PHE A 34 -8.03 8.33 -3.48
N GLN A 35 -8.83 7.29 -3.67
CA GLN A 35 -9.11 6.70 -4.99
C GLN A 35 -9.66 7.74 -5.98
N LYS A 36 -10.45 8.71 -5.51
CA LYS A 36 -11.05 9.76 -6.35
C LYS A 36 -10.01 10.74 -6.90
N MET A 37 -8.86 10.84 -6.24
CA MET A 37 -7.75 11.73 -6.62
C MET A 37 -6.77 11.05 -7.58
N MET A 38 -6.92 9.74 -7.82
CA MET A 38 -6.00 9.00 -8.68
C MET A 38 -6.11 9.44 -10.14
N PRO A 39 -4.98 9.58 -10.85
CA PRO A 39 -4.98 9.88 -12.28
C PRO A 39 -5.43 8.67 -13.10
N ASP A 40 -5.60 8.88 -14.41
CA ASP A 40 -5.61 7.80 -15.39
C ASP A 40 -4.19 7.21 -15.51
N PHE A 41 -4.10 5.88 -15.45
CA PHE A 41 -2.85 5.14 -15.46
C PHE A 41 -2.45 4.63 -16.85
N THR A 42 -3.33 4.76 -17.85
CA THR A 42 -3.05 4.30 -19.21
C THR A 42 -1.75 4.89 -19.76
N ASP A 43 -0.87 4.02 -20.25
CA ASP A 43 0.46 4.36 -20.79
C ASP A 43 1.38 5.10 -19.80
N LYS A 44 1.19 4.91 -18.49
CA LYS A 44 2.05 5.48 -17.44
C LYS A 44 3.02 4.46 -16.88
N GLU A 45 4.23 4.93 -16.60
CA GLU A 45 5.18 4.22 -15.73
C GLU A 45 4.99 4.71 -14.30
N VAL A 46 4.64 3.79 -13.39
CA VAL A 46 4.31 4.10 -12.00
C VAL A 46 5.32 3.44 -11.05
N LEU A 47 5.81 4.23 -10.09
CA LEU A 47 6.66 3.75 -9.00
C LEU A 47 5.90 3.81 -7.67
N ASP A 48 5.62 2.66 -7.08
CA ASP A 48 5.01 2.53 -5.74
C ASP A 48 6.10 2.27 -4.68
N LEU A 49 6.45 3.29 -3.91
CA LEU A 49 7.47 3.22 -2.87
C LEU A 49 6.87 2.81 -1.53
N GLY A 50 7.42 1.76 -0.93
CA GLY A 50 6.85 1.19 0.29
C GLY A 50 5.54 0.44 0.02
N CYS A 51 5.45 -0.21 -1.14
CA CYS A 51 4.25 -0.90 -1.64
C CYS A 51 3.71 -2.00 -0.71
N GLY A 52 4.51 -2.46 0.26
CA GLY A 52 4.13 -3.51 1.20
C GLY A 52 3.72 -4.78 0.45
N TYR A 53 2.45 -5.16 0.56
CA TYR A 53 1.89 -6.31 -0.16
C TYR A 53 1.49 -6.01 -1.62
N GLY A 54 1.78 -4.82 -2.14
CA GLY A 54 1.60 -4.46 -3.54
C GLY A 54 0.17 -4.10 -3.93
N TRP A 55 -0.68 -3.70 -2.97
CA TRP A 55 -2.08 -3.40 -3.24
C TRP A 55 -2.28 -2.22 -4.19
N HIS A 56 -1.48 -1.14 -4.05
CA HIS A 56 -1.52 -0.01 -4.97
C HIS A 56 -0.89 -0.35 -6.32
N CYS A 57 0.22 -1.10 -6.36
CA CYS A 57 0.76 -1.66 -7.61
C CYS A 57 -0.32 -2.41 -8.41
N ALA A 58 -1.03 -3.34 -7.76
CA ALA A 58 -2.07 -4.13 -8.41
C ALA A 58 -3.21 -3.25 -8.92
N TYR A 59 -3.61 -2.23 -8.16
CA TYR A 59 -4.61 -1.27 -8.60
C TYR A 59 -4.16 -0.47 -9.83
N GLY A 60 -2.92 0.03 -9.84
CA GLY A 60 -2.36 0.75 -10.99
C GLY A 60 -2.42 -0.10 -12.26
N VAL A 61 -1.88 -1.33 -12.21
CA VAL A 61 -1.90 -2.28 -13.34
C VAL A 61 -3.33 -2.61 -13.81
N GLN A 62 -4.30 -2.70 -12.90
CA GLN A 62 -5.71 -2.94 -13.27
C GLN A 62 -6.39 -1.73 -13.93
N LYS A 63 -5.84 -0.53 -13.77
CA LYS A 63 -6.43 0.74 -14.22
C LYS A 63 -5.73 1.36 -15.42
N GLY A 64 -4.63 0.79 -15.90
CA GLY A 64 -3.94 1.20 -17.13
C GLY A 64 -2.48 0.84 -17.09
#